data_AF-A0A374UP66-F1
#
_entry.id   AF-A0A374UP66-F1
#
_cell.length_a   1.000
_cell.length_b   1.000
_cell.length_c   1.000
_cell.angle_alpha   90.00
_cell.angle_beta   90.00
_cell.angle_gamma   90.00
#
_symmetry.space_group_name_H-M   'P 1'
#
loop_
_entity.id
_entity.type
_entity.pdbx_description
1 polymer ?
#
loop_
_entity_poly.entity_id
_entity_poly.type
_entity_poly.pdbx_seq_one_letter_code
_entity_poly.pdbx_strand_id
1 'polypeptide(L)'
;MCNVNLFNEINNLRECCNNICESLAKEYDFDFDFCNNIETSAFLKLFAFTPRNDSENSAERLVRYLKLLKNYLGIKCFLLQNLHLYLNDEEIEMILSSAVAHNICIVDIENSVPAKISKSESLIVIDKDLCKIVDKN
;
A
#
# COMPACT_ATOMS: atom_id res chain seq x y z
N MET A 1 -8.85 8.96 -7.88
CA MET A 1 -8.07 8.91 -9.14
C MET A 1 -9.04 8.63 -10.29
N CYS A 2 -9.59 9.67 -10.91
CA CYS A 2 -10.13 9.52 -12.27
C CYS A 2 -8.95 9.77 -13.20
N ASN A 3 -8.43 8.73 -13.84
CA ASN A 3 -7.41 8.90 -14.86
C ASN A 3 -8.09 9.52 -16.09
N VAL A 4 -8.00 10.85 -16.22
CA VAL A 4 -8.65 11.64 -17.28
C VAL A 4 -8.30 11.07 -18.67
N ASN A 5 -7.12 10.47 -18.79
CA ASN A 5 -6.63 9.90 -20.05
C ASN A 5 -7.38 8.64 -20.50
N LEU A 6 -8.12 7.95 -19.62
CA LEU A 6 -8.86 6.72 -19.95
C LEU A 6 -10.38 6.93 -19.92
N PHE A 7 -10.84 8.17 -19.75
CA PHE A 7 -12.24 8.47 -19.55
C PHE A 7 -13.11 8.00 -20.73
N ASN A 8 -12.66 8.28 -21.96
CA ASN A 8 -13.39 7.93 -23.17
C ASN A 8 -13.45 6.42 -23.38
N GLU A 9 -12.35 5.71 -23.20
CA GLU A 9 -12.27 4.25 -23.34
C GLU A 9 -13.18 3.55 -22.33
N ILE A 10 -13.19 4.01 -21.08
CA ILE A 10 -14.05 3.45 -20.04
C ILE A 10 -15.53 3.74 -20.36
N ASN A 11 -15.86 4.92 -20.90
CA ASN A 11 -17.23 5.21 -21.32
C ASN A 11 -17.70 4.34 -22.48
N ASN A 12 -16.87 4.14 -23.50
CA ASN A 12 -17.19 3.25 -24.62
C ASN A 12 -17.43 1.80 -24.12
N LEU A 13 -16.63 1.33 -23.16
CA LEU A 13 -16.82 0.02 -22.54
C LEU A 13 -18.17 -0.06 -21.81
N ARG A 14 -18.56 0.99 -21.06
CA ARG A 14 -19.88 1.05 -20.38
C ARG A 14 -21.02 0.96 -21.37
N GLU A 15 -20.97 1.72 -22.46
CA GLU A 15 -22.00 1.70 -23.50
C GLU A 15 -22.14 0.30 -24.10
N CYS A 16 -21.02 -0.36 -24.44
CA CYS A 16 -21.04 -1.74 -24.92
C CYS A 16 -21.68 -2.71 -23.91
N CYS A 17 -21.32 -2.64 -22.62
CA CYS A 17 -21.91 -3.49 -21.59
C CYS A 17 -23.42 -3.23 -21.43
N ASN A 18 -23.85 -1.97 -21.42
CA ASN A 18 -25.26 -1.60 -21.32
C ASN A 18 -26.06 -2.15 -22.52
N ASN A 19 -25.54 -2.00 -23.74
CA ASN A 19 -26.18 -2.52 -24.96
C ASN A 19 -26.35 -4.06 -24.92
N ILE A 20 -25.37 -4.77 -24.36
CA ILE A 20 -25.48 -6.23 -24.15
C ILE A 20 -26.58 -6.55 -23.15
N CYS A 21 -26.64 -5.86 -22.01
CA CYS A 21 -27.68 -6.07 -21.00
C CYS A 21 -29.09 -5.75 -21.55
N GLU A 22 -29.25 -4.68 -22.33
CA GLU A 22 -30.51 -4.38 -23.01
C GLU A 22 -30.92 -5.48 -24.00
N SER A 23 -29.96 -6.02 -24.74
CA SER A 23 -30.21 -7.09 -25.71
C SER A 23 -30.65 -8.37 -25.00
N LEU A 24 -29.99 -8.73 -23.89
CA LEU A 24 -30.35 -9.86 -23.06
C LEU A 24 -31.75 -9.68 -22.45
N ALA A 25 -32.07 -8.50 -21.91
CA ALA A 25 -33.39 -8.22 -21.35
C ALA A 25 -34.52 -8.33 -22.39
N LYS A 26 -34.24 -8.02 -23.66
CA LYS A 26 -35.19 -8.17 -24.77
C LYS A 26 -35.31 -9.62 -25.28
N GLU A 27 -34.28 -10.44 -25.08
CA GLU A 27 -34.23 -11.82 -25.58
C GLU A 27 -35.09 -12.78 -24.75
N TYR A 28 -35.26 -12.50 -23.46
CA TYR A 28 -35.98 -13.36 -22.53
C TYR A 28 -37.37 -12.81 -22.20
N ASP A 29 -38.35 -13.70 -22.02
CA ASP A 29 -39.75 -13.36 -21.69
C ASP A 29 -39.97 -12.84 -20.25
N PHE A 30 -38.89 -12.63 -19.50
CA PHE A 30 -38.94 -12.15 -18.12
C PHE A 30 -38.44 -10.70 -18.06
N ASP A 31 -39.08 -9.89 -17.20
CA ASP A 31 -38.72 -8.48 -17.03
C ASP A 31 -37.43 -8.35 -16.21
N PHE A 32 -36.30 -8.26 -16.90
CA PHE A 32 -34.97 -8.12 -16.30
C PHE A 32 -34.57 -6.65 -16.18
N ASP A 33 -34.16 -6.26 -14.97
CA ASP A 33 -33.55 -4.96 -14.69
C ASP A 33 -32.03 -5.10 -14.43
N PHE A 34 -31.28 -4.04 -14.69
CA PHE A 34 -29.84 -4.00 -14.49
C PHE A 34 -29.33 -2.57 -14.23
N CYS A 35 -28.20 -2.49 -13.53
CA CYS A 35 -27.56 -1.20 -13.25
C CYS A 35 -26.85 -0.67 -14.50
N ASN A 36 -27.39 0.38 -15.12
CA ASN A 36 -26.79 1.06 -16.28
C ASN A 36 -25.68 2.07 -15.91
N ASN A 37 -25.45 2.30 -14.61
CA ASN A 37 -24.44 3.22 -14.09
C ASN A 37 -23.25 2.47 -13.50
N ILE A 38 -22.50 1.75 -14.36
CA ILE A 38 -21.34 0.96 -13.95
C ILE A 38 -20.18 1.89 -13.57
N GLU A 39 -19.81 1.91 -12.29
CA GLU A 39 -18.64 2.65 -11.83
C GLU A 39 -17.32 2.09 -12.41
N THR A 40 -16.31 2.95 -12.59
CA THR A 40 -14.96 2.49 -12.99
C THR A 40 -14.41 1.43 -12.02
N SER A 41 -14.75 1.53 -10.74
CA SER A 41 -14.34 0.59 -9.70
C SER A 41 -14.83 -0.84 -9.96
N ALA A 42 -15.99 -1.01 -10.61
CA ALA A 42 -16.56 -2.31 -10.94
C ALA A 42 -15.73 -3.03 -12.01
N PHE A 43 -15.24 -2.31 -13.03
CA PHE A 43 -14.34 -2.89 -14.04
C PHE A 43 -13.01 -3.33 -13.40
N LEU A 44 -12.42 -2.51 -12.52
CA LEU A 44 -11.20 -2.89 -11.83
C LEU A 44 -11.38 -4.16 -10.99
N LYS A 45 -12.53 -4.29 -10.32
CA LYS A 45 -12.89 -5.49 -9.55
C LYS A 45 -13.07 -6.71 -10.45
N LEU A 46 -13.74 -6.56 -11.60
CA LEU A 46 -13.95 -7.63 -12.58
C LEU A 46 -12.63 -8.26 -13.03
N PHE A 47 -11.61 -7.43 -13.29
CA PHE A 47 -10.29 -7.89 -13.72
C PHE A 47 -9.35 -8.29 -12.57
N ALA A 48 -9.84 -8.29 -11.32
CA ALA A 48 -9.01 -8.48 -10.13
C ALA A 48 -7.75 -7.56 -10.15
N PHE A 49 -7.93 -6.31 -10.60
CA PHE A 49 -6.84 -5.35 -10.78
C PHE A 49 -6.22 -4.99 -9.43
N THR A 50 -5.14 -5.68 -9.10
CA THR A 50 -4.46 -5.60 -7.80
C THR A 50 -2.95 -5.44 -8.01
N PRO A 51 -2.21 -4.83 -7.06
CA PRO A 51 -0.77 -4.79 -7.14
C PRO A 51 -0.18 -6.21 -7.18
N ARG A 52 0.61 -6.54 -8.21
CA ARG A 52 1.22 -7.87 -8.42
C ARG A 52 2.07 -8.34 -7.23
N ASN A 53 1.75 -9.39 -6.49
CA ASN A 53 2.52 -9.74 -5.28
C ASN A 53 3.85 -10.49 -5.54
N ASP A 54 4.84 -9.80 -6.10
CA ASP A 54 6.14 -10.37 -6.47
C ASP A 54 7.21 -10.30 -5.34
N SER A 55 6.81 -10.11 -4.07
CA SER A 55 7.76 -10.04 -2.94
C SER A 55 8.22 -11.43 -2.51
N GLU A 56 9.52 -11.63 -2.36
CA GLU A 56 10.13 -12.91 -1.98
C GLU A 56 10.01 -13.19 -0.48
N ASN A 57 10.03 -12.15 0.36
CA ASN A 57 9.99 -12.27 1.81
C ASN A 57 9.09 -11.21 2.49
N SER A 58 8.91 -11.34 3.81
CA SER A 58 8.05 -10.47 4.63
C SER A 58 8.56 -9.02 4.68
N ALA A 59 9.88 -8.82 4.71
CA ALA A 59 10.48 -7.50 4.79
C ALA A 59 10.32 -6.72 3.46
N GLU A 60 10.47 -7.37 2.31
CA GLU A 60 10.14 -6.79 1.01
C GLU A 60 8.66 -6.42 0.90
N ARG A 61 7.79 -7.30 1.41
CA ARG A 61 6.34 -7.06 1.45
C ARG A 61 6.00 -5.82 2.28
N LEU A 62 6.66 -5.64 3.43
CA LEU A 62 6.50 -4.45 4.27
C LEU A 62 6.94 -3.19 3.52
N VAL A 63 8.15 -3.17 2.96
CA VAL A 63 8.68 -2.05 2.18
C VAL A 63 7.71 -1.64 1.07
N ARG A 64 7.20 -2.62 0.33
CA ARG A 64 6.24 -2.39 -0.73
C ARG A 64 4.93 -1.80 -0.20
N TYR A 65 4.43 -2.33 0.91
CA TYR A 65 3.21 -1.82 1.54
C TYR A 65 3.38 -0.34 1.94
N LEU A 66 4.49 0.01 2.60
CA LEU A 66 4.82 1.38 2.96
C LEU A 66 4.90 2.31 1.73
N LYS A 67 5.51 1.86 0.63
CA LYS A 67 5.54 2.60 -0.66
C LYS A 67 4.13 2.87 -1.20
N LEU A 68 3.26 1.86 -1.18
CA LEU A 68 1.88 1.99 -1.65
C LEU A 68 1.12 3.02 -0.81
N LEU A 69 1.17 2.90 0.52
CA LEU A 69 0.48 3.83 1.42
C LEU A 69 1.00 5.27 1.27
N LYS A 70 2.31 5.45 1.18
CA LYS A 70 2.90 6.77 0.96
C LYS A 70 2.42 7.38 -0.37
N ASN A 71 2.55 6.64 -1.47
CA ASN A 71 2.36 7.19 -2.82
C ASN A 71 0.89 7.40 -3.18
N TYR A 72 -0.01 6.55 -2.68
CA TYR A 72 -1.40 6.56 -3.10
C TYR A 72 -2.37 7.08 -2.03
N LEU A 73 -2.01 6.99 -0.75
CA LEU A 73 -2.82 7.52 0.36
C LEU A 73 -2.22 8.78 0.99
N GLY A 74 -1.03 9.21 0.57
CA GLY A 74 -0.40 10.44 1.06
C GLY A 74 0.08 10.34 2.52
N ILE A 75 0.30 9.12 3.03
CA ILE A 75 0.84 8.91 4.38
C ILE A 75 2.26 9.48 4.46
N LYS A 76 2.51 10.32 5.46
CA LYS A 76 3.76 11.08 5.62
C LYS A 76 4.79 10.39 6.51
N CYS A 77 4.32 9.64 7.52
CA CYS A 77 5.16 9.00 8.52
C CYS A 77 4.47 7.71 8.98
N PHE A 78 5.27 6.66 9.20
CA PHE A 78 4.80 5.37 9.69
C PHE A 78 5.33 5.17 11.11
N LEU A 79 4.43 4.93 12.06
CA LEU A 79 4.79 4.54 13.42
C LEU A 79 4.77 3.01 13.49
N LEU A 80 5.92 2.41 13.74
CA LEU A 80 6.10 0.97 13.90
C LEU A 80 6.51 0.67 15.33
N GLN A 81 6.39 -0.60 15.72
CA GLN A 81 6.74 -1.03 17.06
C GLN A 81 7.50 -2.34 17.01
N ASN A 82 8.63 -2.36 17.69
CA ASN A 82 9.45 -3.54 17.94
C ASN A 82 9.88 -4.28 16.65
N LEU A 83 10.29 -3.59 15.58
CA LEU A 83 10.74 -4.27 14.37
C LEU A 83 11.89 -5.25 14.66
N HIS A 84 12.83 -4.85 15.52
CA HIS A 84 14.00 -5.65 15.88
C HIS A 84 13.66 -6.91 16.71
N LEU A 85 12.42 -7.05 17.21
CA LEU A 85 11.95 -8.31 17.82
C LEU A 85 11.50 -9.36 16.79
N TYR A 86 11.07 -8.93 15.60
CA TYR A 86 10.46 -9.81 14.60
C TYR A 86 11.34 -10.09 13.40
N LEU A 87 12.35 -9.25 13.17
CA LEU A 87 13.16 -9.23 11.98
C LEU A 87 14.63 -9.32 12.35
N ASN A 88 15.41 -10.00 11.52
CA ASN A 88 16.86 -10.05 11.70
C ASN A 88 17.54 -8.78 11.16
N ASP A 89 18.81 -8.59 11.52
CA ASP A 89 19.60 -7.40 11.13
C ASP A 89 19.63 -7.14 9.62
N GLU A 90 19.64 -8.19 8.78
CA GLU A 90 19.66 -8.05 7.32
C GLU A 90 18.31 -7.54 6.80
N GLU A 91 17.21 -8.07 7.34
CA GLU A 91 15.86 -7.62 7.03
C GLU A 91 15.63 -6.17 7.46
N ILE A 92 16.09 -5.81 8.68
CA ILE A 92 16.02 -4.42 9.19
C ILE A 92 16.80 -3.48 8.27
N GLU A 93 18.06 -3.79 7.94
CA GLU A 93 18.86 -2.94 7.06
C GLU A 93 18.21 -2.81 5.68
N MET A 94 17.66 -3.89 5.13
CA MET A 94 16.93 -3.84 3.86
C MET A 94 15.70 -2.93 3.93
N ILE A 95 14.89 -3.02 4.99
CA ILE A 95 13.71 -2.18 5.16
C ILE A 95 14.10 -0.71 5.29
N LEU A 96 15.03 -0.41 6.18
CA LEU A 96 15.40 0.97 6.51
C LEU A 96 16.16 1.64 5.36
N SER A 97 17.10 0.94 4.72
CA SER A 97 17.77 1.46 3.51
C SER A 97 16.78 1.70 2.37
N SER A 98 15.79 0.81 2.18
CA SER A 98 14.74 1.03 1.17
C SER A 98 13.82 2.19 1.55
N ALA A 99 13.50 2.36 2.83
CA ALA A 99 12.72 3.47 3.32
C ALA A 99 13.42 4.81 3.04
N VAL A 100 14.71 4.92 3.36
CA VAL A 100 15.55 6.08 3.03
C VAL A 100 15.54 6.34 1.51
N ALA A 101 15.84 5.32 0.70
CA ALA A 101 15.91 5.45 -0.76
C ALA A 101 14.58 5.93 -1.39
N HIS A 102 13.45 5.62 -0.76
CA HIS A 102 12.12 6.00 -1.24
C HIS A 102 11.52 7.16 -0.46
N ASN A 103 12.31 7.87 0.35
CA ASN A 103 11.89 9.00 1.19
C ASN A 103 10.69 8.65 2.10
N ILE A 104 10.68 7.45 2.67
CA ILE A 104 9.66 6.97 3.61
C ILE A 104 10.13 7.30 5.02
N CYS A 105 9.35 8.11 5.74
CA CYS A 105 9.64 8.41 7.14
C CYS A 105 9.06 7.31 8.03
N ILE A 106 9.93 6.69 8.83
CA ILE A 106 9.58 5.66 9.81
C ILE A 106 10.04 6.15 11.18
N VAL A 107 9.17 5.99 12.17
CA VAL A 107 9.51 6.05 13.59
C VAL A 107 9.20 4.68 14.15
N ASP A 108 10.22 3.96 14.58
CA ASP A 108 10.06 2.67 15.24
C ASP A 108 10.25 2.84 16.75
N ILE A 109 9.32 2.28 17.52
CA ILE A 109 9.36 2.30 18.99
C ILE A 109 9.74 0.90 19.47
N GLU A 110 10.94 0.82 20.01
CA GLU A 110 11.49 -0.40 20.61
C GLU A 110 11.32 -0.41 22.13
N ASN A 111 11.09 -1.59 22.70
CA ASN A 111 11.02 -1.78 24.15
C ASN A 111 12.39 -1.94 24.83
N SER A 112 13.44 -2.09 24.05
CA SER A 112 14.83 -2.23 24.48
C SER A 112 15.76 -1.75 23.38
N VAL A 113 17.01 -1.41 23.74
CA VAL A 113 17.99 -1.02 22.71
C VAL A 113 18.35 -2.25 21.88
N PRO A 114 18.20 -2.20 20.53
CA PRO A 114 18.57 -3.34 19.69
C PRO A 114 20.05 -3.68 19.81
N ALA A 115 20.38 -4.96 19.62
CA ALA A 115 21.77 -5.42 19.71
C ALA A 115 22.67 -4.81 18.61
N LYS A 116 22.09 -4.51 17.45
CA LYS A 116 22.76 -3.87 16.33
C LYS A 116 21.89 -2.75 15.79
N ILE A 117 22.51 -1.60 15.61
CA ILE A 117 21.87 -0.42 15.04
C ILE A 117 22.22 -0.35 13.55
N SER A 118 21.21 -0.23 12.70
CA SER A 118 21.35 -0.04 11.26
C SER A 118 22.06 1.28 10.96
N LYS A 119 22.81 1.34 9.86
CA LYS A 119 23.38 2.62 9.39
C LYS A 119 22.32 3.59 8.88
N SER A 120 21.14 3.05 8.56
CA SER A 120 20.01 3.78 8.00
C SER A 120 19.05 4.29 9.08
N GLU A 121 19.39 4.13 10.38
CA GLU A 121 18.57 4.57 11.50
C GLU A 121 19.31 5.51 12.46
N SER A 122 18.53 6.25 13.25
CA SER A 122 19.03 7.10 14.31
C SER A 122 18.36 6.69 15.62
N LEU A 123 19.16 6.34 16.62
CA LEU A 123 18.67 5.84 17.89
C LEU A 123 18.41 6.99 18.87
N ILE A 124 17.23 6.98 19.48
CA ILE A 124 16.89 7.82 20.63
C ILE A 124 16.45 6.88 21.75
N VAL A 125 17.15 6.95 22.89
CA VAL A 125 16.80 6.19 24.09
C VAL A 125 16.10 7.12 25.08
N ILE A 126 14.97 6.67 25.61
CA ILE A 126 14.28 7.31 26.73
C ILE A 126 14.53 6.44 27.96
N ASP A 127 15.21 6.99 28.95
CA ASP A 127 15.48 6.27 30.19
C ASP A 127 14.29 6.28 31.16
N LYS A 128 14.47 5.66 32.33
CA LYS A 128 13.42 5.56 33.36
C LYS A 128 13.05 6.89 33.99
N ASP A 129 13.93 7.89 33.88
CA ASP A 129 13.72 9.25 34.37
C ASP A 129 13.13 10.16 33.28
N LEU A 130 12.68 9.57 32.16
CA LEU A 130 12.13 10.24 30.98
C LEU A 130 13.13 11.17 30.29
N CYS A 131 14.43 10.97 30.51
CA CYS A 131 15.48 11.73 29.87
C CYS A 131 15.81 11.14 28.49
N LYS A 132 16.11 12.03 27.54
CA LYS A 132 16.46 11.69 26.16
C LYS A 132 17.97 11.53 26.04
N ILE A 133 18.43 10.34 25.67
CA ILE A 133 19.81 10.06 25.27
C ILE A 133 19.81 9.92 23.75
N VAL A 134 20.65 10.72 23.08
CA VAL A 134 20.80 10.68 21.62
C VAL A 134 22.15 10.07 21.32
N ASP A 135 22.13 8.88 20.72
CA ASP A 135 23.35 8.32 20.18
C ASP A 135 23.71 9.08 18.90
N LYS A 136 24.87 9.74 18.92
CA LYS A 136 25.43 10.39 17.75
C LYS A 136 26.49 9.45 17.20
N ASN A 137 26.05 8.49 16.38
CA ASN A 137 26.97 7.78 15.48
C ASN A 137 27.88 8.76 14.74
#